data_AF-A0A1M5HMS0-F1
#
_entry.id   AF-A0A1M5HMS0-F1
#
_cell.length_a   1.000
_cell.length_b   1.000
_cell.length_c   1.000
_cell.angle_alpha   90.00
_cell.angle_beta   90.00
_cell.angle_gamma   90.00
#
_symmetry.space_group_name_H-M   'P 1'
#
loop_
_entity.id
_entity.type
_entity.pdbx_description
1 polymer ?
#
loop_
_entity_poly.entity_id
_entity_poly.type
_entity_poly.pdbx_seq_one_letter_code
_entity_poly.pdbx_strand_id
1 'polypeptide(L)'
;MGFKHLFKAKLNWFSTKEEEVSTSKIFSKSHTVTIEGKPILNVSAAKAFKGDPALYNPEDLLLSSVVSCHMMSYLYVCRQNGIEVLSYTDAAEATIEVLDNGSGRFIEVRLYPKVVITQKEKIAEALRLHQKANELCFIANSCNFPIINKPSCELG
;
A
#
# COMPACT_ATOMS: atom_id res chain seq x y z
N MET A 1 -16.53 -16.88 16.78
CA MET A 1 -15.93 -17.67 15.68
C MET A 1 -15.55 -16.69 14.57
N GLY A 2 -14.31 -16.68 14.10
CA GLY A 2 -13.86 -15.72 13.09
C GLY A 2 -14.32 -16.10 11.67
N PHE A 3 -14.61 -15.11 10.83
CA PHE A 3 -14.81 -15.31 9.39
C PHE A 3 -13.47 -15.54 8.70
N LYS A 4 -13.42 -16.47 7.74
CA LYS A 4 -12.23 -16.73 6.93
C LYS A 4 -12.59 -16.58 5.46
N HIS A 5 -11.74 -15.88 4.71
CA HIS A 5 -11.89 -15.69 3.27
C HIS A 5 -10.54 -15.90 2.58
N LEU A 6 -10.58 -16.51 1.39
CA LEU A 6 -9.38 -16.81 0.60
C LEU A 6 -9.26 -15.83 -0.57
N PHE A 7 -8.13 -15.12 -0.63
CA PHE A 7 -7.75 -14.31 -1.79
C PHE A 7 -6.83 -15.11 -2.71
N LYS A 8 -7.00 -14.97 -4.04
CA LYS A 8 -6.17 -15.64 -5.06
C LYS A 8 -5.63 -14.61 -6.06
N ALA A 9 -4.39 -14.82 -6.50
CA ALA A 9 -3.76 -14.09 -7.59
C ALA A 9 -2.92 -15.06 -8.43
N LYS A 10 -2.79 -14.80 -9.73
CA LYS A 10 -1.96 -15.58 -10.65
C LYS A 10 -0.98 -14.65 -11.37
N LEU A 11 0.28 -15.05 -11.42
CA LEU A 11 1.35 -14.35 -12.14
C LEU A 11 1.71 -15.11 -13.42
N ASN A 12 1.92 -14.40 -14.52
CA ASN A 12 2.52 -14.94 -15.74
C ASN A 12 3.72 -14.09 -16.16
N TRP A 13 4.86 -14.74 -16.34
CA TRP A 13 6.10 -14.17 -16.90
C TRP A 13 6.54 -15.02 -18.07
N PHE A 14 7.03 -14.38 -19.14
CA PHE A 14 7.52 -15.03 -20.34
C PHE A 14 8.85 -14.40 -20.74
N SER A 15 9.84 -15.23 -21.08
CA SER A 15 11.11 -14.73 -21.60
C SER A 15 10.93 -14.09 -22.98
N THR A 16 11.64 -12.99 -23.22
CA THR A 16 11.63 -12.31 -24.52
C THR A 16 12.82 -12.77 -25.38
N LYS A 17 12.64 -12.90 -26.70
CA LYS A 17 13.69 -13.37 -27.63
C LYS A 17 14.94 -12.47 -27.66
N GLU A 18 14.83 -11.22 -27.23
CA GLU A 18 15.97 -10.29 -27.14
C GLU A 18 16.95 -10.65 -26.00
N GLU A 19 16.49 -11.41 -24.99
CA GLU A 19 17.34 -11.94 -23.91
C GLU A 19 18.33 -13.02 -24.40
N GLU A 20 18.05 -13.65 -25.55
CA GLU A 20 18.88 -14.73 -26.12
C GLU A 20 20.15 -14.19 -26.81
N VAL A 21 20.20 -12.90 -27.16
CA VAL A 21 21.31 -12.29 -27.93
C VAL A 21 22.40 -11.68 -27.02
N SER A 22 22.10 -11.48 -25.74
CA SER A 22 23.04 -10.92 -24.76
C SER A 22 23.94 -12.02 -24.17
N THR A 23 25.26 -11.77 -24.13
CA THR A 23 26.24 -12.63 -23.43
C THR A 23 26.04 -12.66 -21.91
N SER A 24 25.18 -11.77 -21.39
CA SER A 24 24.66 -11.82 -20.03
C SER A 24 23.20 -12.28 -20.06
N LYS A 25 22.90 -13.41 -19.42
CA LYS A 25 21.53 -13.95 -19.28
C LYS A 25 20.73 -13.07 -18.30
N ILE A 26 20.27 -11.91 -18.75
CA ILE A 26 19.44 -11.00 -17.95
C ILE A 26 17.99 -11.24 -18.34
N PHE A 27 17.23 -11.83 -17.44
CA PHE A 27 15.79 -12.00 -17.61
C PHE A 27 15.06 -10.65 -17.50
N SER A 28 14.03 -10.45 -18.32
CA SER A 28 13.10 -9.33 -18.17
C SER A 28 12.44 -9.37 -16.79
N LYS A 29 12.19 -8.20 -16.22
CA LYS A 29 11.50 -8.07 -14.92
C LYS A 29 10.01 -7.81 -15.07
N SER A 30 9.56 -7.55 -16.30
CA SER A 30 8.18 -7.22 -16.60
C SER A 30 7.34 -8.50 -16.72
N HIS A 31 6.17 -8.50 -16.08
CA HIS A 31 5.25 -9.62 -15.99
C HIS A 31 3.82 -9.11 -15.80
N THR A 32 2.87 -10.04 -15.78
CA THR A 32 1.46 -9.74 -15.51
C THR A 32 0.97 -10.43 -14.25
N VAL A 33 0.13 -9.72 -13.48
CA VAL A 33 -0.63 -10.28 -12.36
C VAL A 33 -2.12 -10.21 -12.70
N THR A 34 -2.81 -11.31 -12.47
CA THR A 34 -4.24 -11.47 -12.75
C THR A 34 -4.99 -11.86 -11.49
N ILE A 35 -6.12 -11.20 -11.26
CA ILE A 35 -7.08 -11.50 -10.19
C ILE A 35 -8.42 -11.69 -10.89
N GLU A 36 -9.13 -12.75 -10.53
CA GLU A 36 -10.41 -13.11 -11.14
C GLU A 36 -11.40 -11.92 -11.11
N GLY A 37 -11.98 -11.61 -12.28
CA GLY A 37 -12.95 -10.51 -12.44
C GLY A 37 -12.36 -9.10 -12.42
N LYS A 38 -11.02 -8.92 -12.40
CA LYS A 38 -10.36 -7.61 -12.38
C LYS A 38 -9.50 -7.38 -13.64
N PRO A 39 -9.21 -6.12 -13.99
CA PRO A 39 -8.22 -5.79 -15.01
C PRO A 39 -6.85 -6.42 -14.73
N ILE A 40 -6.11 -6.72 -15.79
CA ILE A 40 -4.74 -7.24 -15.69
C ILE A 40 -3.82 -6.14 -15.16
N LEU A 41 -2.99 -6.48 -14.17
CA LEU A 41 -1.93 -5.61 -13.68
C LEU A 41 -0.63 -5.91 -14.44
N ASN A 42 -0.12 -4.91 -15.14
CA ASN A 42 1.23 -4.95 -15.71
C ASN A 42 2.21 -4.48 -14.64
N VAL A 43 3.20 -5.32 -14.33
CA VAL A 43 4.11 -5.13 -13.21
C VAL A 43 5.55 -5.30 -13.68
N SER A 44 6.47 -4.52 -13.13
CA SER A 44 7.91 -4.72 -13.26
C SER A 44 8.59 -4.64 -11.89
N ALA A 45 9.92 -4.76 -11.85
CA ALA A 45 10.65 -4.37 -10.65
C ALA A 45 10.67 -2.84 -10.50
N ALA A 46 10.90 -2.34 -9.29
CA ALA A 46 11.09 -0.91 -9.09
C ALA A 46 12.29 -0.38 -9.90
N LYS A 47 12.28 0.92 -10.25
CA LYS A 47 13.40 1.59 -10.95
C LYS A 47 14.73 1.41 -10.23
N ALA A 48 14.73 1.48 -8.90
CA ALA A 48 15.89 1.25 -8.05
C ALA A 48 16.51 -0.14 -8.26
N PHE A 49 15.68 -1.11 -8.67
CA PHE A 49 16.06 -2.48 -8.99
C PHE A 49 16.08 -2.73 -10.50
N LYS A 50 16.30 -1.70 -11.32
CA LYS A 50 16.42 -1.76 -12.78
C LYS A 50 15.21 -2.41 -13.49
N GLY A 51 14.00 -2.12 -13.04
CA GLY A 51 12.77 -2.44 -13.78
C GLY A 51 12.21 -1.24 -14.54
N ASP A 52 11.06 -1.45 -15.19
CA ASP A 52 10.38 -0.44 -16.00
C ASP A 52 9.60 0.55 -15.09
N PRO A 53 9.99 1.84 -15.03
CA PRO A 53 9.34 2.83 -14.17
C PRO A 53 7.93 3.23 -14.63
N ALA A 54 7.50 2.84 -15.84
CA ALA A 54 6.15 3.10 -16.32
C ALA A 54 5.12 2.08 -15.80
N LEU A 55 5.59 0.98 -15.20
CA LEU A 55 4.74 -0.08 -14.64
C LEU A 55 4.74 -0.02 -13.11
N TYR A 56 3.67 -0.54 -12.50
CA TYR A 56 3.65 -0.78 -11.07
C TYR A 56 4.76 -1.77 -10.68
N ASN A 57 5.22 -1.68 -9.44
CA ASN A 57 6.10 -2.69 -8.85
C ASN A 57 5.49 -3.26 -7.55
N PRO A 58 5.99 -4.39 -7.05
CA PRO A 58 5.49 -4.98 -5.80
C PRO A 58 5.51 -4.02 -4.61
N GLU A 59 6.51 -3.14 -4.53
CA GLU A 59 6.66 -2.15 -3.48
C GLU A 59 5.55 -1.09 -3.51
N ASP A 60 5.23 -0.55 -4.70
CA ASP A 60 4.09 0.36 -4.92
C ASP A 60 2.77 -0.31 -4.53
N LEU A 61 2.60 -1.58 -4.91
CA LEU A 61 1.38 -2.35 -4.67
C LEU A 61 1.19 -2.64 -3.17
N LEU A 62 2.28 -2.91 -2.43
CA LEU A 62 2.20 -3.06 -0.98
C LEU A 62 1.86 -1.74 -0.30
N LEU A 63 2.55 -0.66 -0.64
CA LEU A 63 2.30 0.66 -0.05
C LEU A 63 0.86 1.12 -0.32
N SER A 64 0.38 0.98 -1.56
CA SER A 64 -1.01 1.31 -1.91
C SER A 64 -2.03 0.46 -1.15
N SER A 65 -1.73 -0.82 -0.89
CA SER A 65 -2.58 -1.70 -0.07
C SER A 65 -2.66 -1.23 1.38
N VAL A 66 -1.54 -0.78 1.97
CA VAL A 66 -1.51 -0.23 3.34
C VAL A 66 -2.34 1.06 3.41
N VAL A 67 -2.10 2.01 2.49
CA VAL A 67 -2.80 3.30 2.44
C VAL A 67 -4.31 3.10 2.31
N SER A 68 -4.73 2.26 1.37
CA SER A 68 -6.14 1.98 1.10
C SER A 68 -6.83 1.29 2.28
N CYS A 69 -6.17 0.28 2.88
CA CYS A 69 -6.74 -0.43 4.01
C CYS A 69 -6.87 0.46 5.25
N HIS A 70 -5.86 1.31 5.53
CA HIS A 70 -5.93 2.27 6.63
C HIS A 70 -7.07 3.29 6.45
N MET A 71 -7.21 3.87 5.25
CA MET A 71 -8.31 4.78 4.92
C MET A 71 -9.68 4.12 5.19
N MET A 72 -9.90 2.90 4.71
CA MET A 72 -11.17 2.19 4.93
C MET A 72 -11.47 1.97 6.43
N SER A 73 -10.45 1.55 7.20
CA SER A 73 -10.57 1.41 8.66
C SER A 73 -10.87 2.75 9.34
N TYR A 74 -10.23 3.83 8.87
CA TYR A 74 -10.42 5.18 9.41
C TYR A 74 -11.84 5.70 9.17
N LEU A 75 -12.35 5.57 7.95
CA LEU A 75 -13.72 5.95 7.61
C LEU A 75 -14.74 5.13 8.42
N TYR A 76 -14.46 3.84 8.64
CA TYR A 76 -15.28 3.00 9.49
C TYR A 76 -15.35 3.52 10.94
N VAL A 77 -14.22 3.83 11.58
CA VAL A 77 -14.23 4.33 12.96
C VAL A 77 -14.77 5.76 13.07
N CYS A 78 -14.58 6.61 12.06
CA CYS A 78 -15.22 7.93 12.01
C CYS A 78 -16.74 7.80 12.01
N ARG A 79 -17.28 6.90 11.17
CA ARG A 79 -18.72 6.61 11.12
C ARG A 79 -19.26 6.14 12.47
N GLN A 80 -18.55 5.24 13.17
CA GLN A 80 -18.96 4.76 14.51
C GLN A 80 -19.01 5.88 15.56
N ASN A 81 -18.21 6.94 15.38
CA ASN A 81 -18.16 8.10 16.29
C ASN A 81 -18.95 9.32 15.77
N GLY A 82 -19.75 9.12 14.71
CA GLY A 82 -20.55 10.16 14.09
C GLY A 82 -19.73 11.34 13.56
N ILE A 83 -18.52 11.09 13.07
CA ILE A 83 -17.69 12.08 12.38
C ILE A 83 -17.97 11.97 10.89
N GLU A 84 -18.37 13.08 10.29
CA GLU A 84 -18.59 13.19 8.85
C GLU A 84 -17.29 13.65 8.17
N VAL A 85 -16.71 12.75 7.37
CA VAL A 85 -15.49 13.02 6.60
C VAL A 85 -15.88 13.47 5.20
N LEU A 86 -15.48 14.68 4.83
CA LEU A 86 -15.67 15.27 3.50
C LEU A 86 -14.59 14.83 2.52
N SER A 87 -13.35 14.72 2.99
CA SER A 87 -12.23 14.25 2.16
C SER A 87 -11.17 13.55 2.98
N TYR A 88 -10.46 12.63 2.32
CA TYR A 88 -9.28 11.95 2.84
C TYR A 88 -8.25 11.89 1.72
N THR A 89 -7.06 12.42 1.95
CA THR A 89 -5.90 12.23 1.07
C THR A 89 -4.72 11.73 1.88
N ASP A 90 -3.80 11.00 1.26
CA ASP A 90 -2.65 10.44 1.95
C ASP A 90 -1.44 10.38 1.00
N ALA A 91 -0.37 11.06 1.39
CA ALA A 91 0.87 11.12 0.65
C ALA A 91 1.92 10.22 1.31
N ALA A 92 1.60 8.93 1.43
CA ALA A 92 2.41 7.97 2.16
C ALA A 92 3.77 7.71 1.52
N GLU A 93 4.73 7.36 2.37
CA GLU A 93 6.08 6.94 1.99
C GLU A 93 6.45 5.63 2.66
N ALA A 94 7.34 4.87 2.04
CA ALA A 94 7.85 3.61 2.57
C ALA A 94 9.34 3.51 2.34
N THR A 95 10.06 2.93 3.30
CA THR A 95 11.51 2.73 3.21
C THR A 95 11.81 1.24 3.14
N ILE A 96 12.59 0.86 2.13
CA ILE A 96 13.15 -0.49 1.96
C ILE A 96 14.65 -0.45 2.27
N GLU A 97 15.12 -1.44 3.03
CA GLU A 97 16.53 -1.70 3.26
C GLU A 97 16.96 -2.87 2.38
N VAL A 98 18.12 -2.76 1.73
CA VAL A 98 18.75 -3.83 0.94
C VAL A 98 20.14 -4.07 1.49
N LEU A 99 20.43 -5.34 1.80
CA LEU A 99 21.68 -5.80 2.37
C LEU A 99 22.65 -6.23 1.26
N ASP A 100 23.94 -6.29 1.59
CA ASP A 100 25.02 -6.63 0.63
C ASP A 100 24.83 -8.01 -0.03
N ASN A 101 24.14 -8.93 0.64
CA ASN A 101 23.81 -10.25 0.10
C ASN A 101 22.63 -10.24 -0.90
N GLY A 102 22.08 -9.07 -1.21
CA GLY A 102 20.96 -8.86 -2.12
C GLY A 102 19.56 -9.10 -1.53
N SER A 103 19.46 -9.49 -0.25
CA SER A 103 18.19 -9.56 0.45
C SER A 103 17.76 -8.20 1.00
N GLY A 104 16.50 -8.06 1.41
CA GLY A 104 15.99 -6.79 1.92
C GLY A 104 14.58 -6.90 2.48
N ARG A 105 14.09 -5.80 3.06
CA ARG A 105 12.73 -5.69 3.59
C ARG A 105 12.30 -4.24 3.71
N PHE A 106 10.99 -4.01 3.76
CA PHE A 106 10.46 -2.77 4.30
C PHE A 106 10.83 -2.65 5.77
N ILE A 107 11.36 -1.49 6.14
CA ILE A 107 11.70 -1.17 7.54
C ILE A 107 10.70 -0.23 8.17
N GLU A 108 9.96 0.55 7.36
CA GLU A 108 8.98 1.51 7.84
C GLU A 108 8.03 1.95 6.71
N VAL A 109 6.77 2.18 7.06
CA VAL A 109 5.80 2.96 6.27
C VAL A 109 5.34 4.15 7.11
N ARG A 110 5.24 5.33 6.49
CA ARG A 110 4.65 6.52 7.11
C ARG A 110 3.45 6.96 6.28
N LEU A 111 2.31 7.06 6.94
CA LEU A 111 1.09 7.61 6.40
C LEU A 111 1.00 9.09 6.78
N TYR A 112 0.54 9.92 5.85
CA TYR A 112 0.28 11.35 6.05
C TYR A 112 -1.18 11.69 5.72
N PRO A 113 -2.16 11.15 6.46
CA PRO A 113 -3.56 11.44 6.20
C PRO A 113 -3.85 12.93 6.38
N LYS A 114 -4.52 13.52 5.40
CA LYS A 114 -5.13 14.84 5.50
C LYS A 114 -6.64 14.65 5.38
N VAL A 115 -7.34 14.99 6.44
CA VAL A 115 -8.77 14.76 6.57
C VAL A 115 -9.50 16.09 6.68
N VAL A 116 -10.60 16.22 5.95
CA VAL A 116 -11.50 17.37 6.08
C VAL A 116 -12.81 16.87 6.69
N ILE A 117 -13.27 17.51 7.76
CA ILE A 117 -14.53 17.15 8.45
C ILE A 117 -15.45 18.36 8.60
N THR A 118 -16.74 18.14 8.88
CA THR A 118 -17.71 19.23 9.11
C THR A 118 -17.80 19.67 10.57
N GLN A 119 -17.35 18.85 11.53
CA GLN A 119 -17.51 19.12 12.96
C GLN A 119 -16.23 19.64 13.63
N LYS A 120 -16.15 20.96 13.86
CA LYS A 120 -14.99 21.62 14.49
C LYS A 120 -14.63 21.03 15.85
N GLU A 121 -15.63 20.72 16.67
CA GLU A 121 -15.48 20.15 18.00
C GLU A 121 -14.92 18.71 17.99
N LYS A 122 -14.98 18.02 16.85
CA LYS A 122 -14.50 16.64 16.70
C LYS A 122 -13.11 16.52 16.09
N ILE A 123 -12.43 17.63 15.77
CA ILE A 123 -11.07 17.60 15.16
C ILE A 123 -10.10 16.78 16.00
N ALA A 124 -10.07 17.00 17.31
CA ALA A 124 -9.17 16.25 18.21
C ALA A 124 -9.49 14.75 18.20
N GLU A 125 -10.77 14.39 18.15
CA GLU A 125 -11.18 12.99 18.08
C GLU A 125 -10.83 12.36 16.73
N ALA A 126 -11.10 13.06 15.63
CA ALA A 126 -10.76 12.64 14.27
C ALA A 126 -9.26 12.33 14.14
N LEU A 127 -8.38 13.10 14.78
CA LEU A 127 -6.94 12.84 14.82
C LEU A 127 -6.61 11.57 15.61
N ARG A 128 -7.20 11.38 16.80
CA ARG A 128 -6.94 10.20 17.65
C ARG A 128 -7.41 8.90 17.01
N LEU A 129 -8.50 8.94 16.24
CA LEU A 129 -9.08 7.75 15.60
C LEU A 129 -8.15 7.08 14.59
N HIS A 130 -7.09 7.74 14.10
CA HIS A 130 -6.06 7.08 13.28
C HIS A 130 -5.36 5.94 14.02
N GLN A 131 -5.16 6.06 15.34
CA GLN A 131 -4.61 4.96 16.13
C GLN A 131 -5.53 3.75 16.10
N LYS A 132 -6.83 3.97 16.34
CA LYS A 132 -7.82 2.89 16.33
C LYS A 132 -7.99 2.28 14.93
N ALA A 133 -7.94 3.10 13.89
CA ALA A 133 -7.97 2.65 12.51
C ALA A 133 -6.80 1.72 12.19
N ASN A 134 -5.59 2.05 12.67
CA ASN A 134 -4.40 1.24 12.46
C ASN A 134 -4.52 -0.14 13.13
N GLU A 135 -5.08 -0.21 14.35
CA GLU A 135 -5.35 -1.48 15.05
C GLU A 135 -6.35 -2.38 14.30
N LEU A 136 -7.28 -1.79 13.54
CA LEU A 136 -8.29 -2.52 12.77
C LEU A 136 -7.83 -2.84 11.34
N CYS A 137 -6.80 -2.17 10.84
CA CYS A 137 -6.27 -2.33 9.49
C CYS A 137 -5.69 -3.73 9.29
N PHE A 138 -6.34 -4.54 8.44
CA PHE A 138 -5.94 -5.92 8.17
C PHE A 138 -4.52 -6.00 7.59
N ILE A 139 -4.17 -5.08 6.69
CA ILE A 139 -2.84 -5.04 6.08
C ILE A 139 -1.79 -4.63 7.11
N ALA A 140 -2.07 -3.61 7.94
CA ALA A 140 -1.13 -3.21 8.99
C ALA A 140 -0.85 -4.33 9.98
N ASN A 141 -1.89 -5.06 10.39
CA ASN A 141 -1.78 -6.24 11.26
C ASN A 141 -1.08 -7.45 10.59
N SER A 142 -0.83 -7.39 9.29
CA SER A 142 -0.16 -8.44 8.52
C SER A 142 1.31 -8.09 8.20
N CYS A 143 1.75 -6.86 8.51
CA CYS A 143 3.11 -6.39 8.27
C CYS A 143 4.00 -6.62 9.51
N ASN A 144 5.29 -6.86 9.29
CA ASN A 144 6.29 -7.06 10.34
C ASN A 144 7.20 -5.83 10.57
N PHE A 145 6.77 -4.66 10.08
CA PHE A 145 7.45 -3.38 10.19
C PHE A 145 6.46 -2.30 10.67
N PRO A 146 6.94 -1.24 11.33
CA PRO A 146 6.06 -0.17 11.81
C PRO A 146 5.35 0.57 10.68
N ILE A 147 4.06 0.85 10.90
CA ILE A 147 3.26 1.78 10.10
C ILE A 147 2.92 2.97 10.99
N ILE A 148 3.55 4.11 10.71
CA ILE A 148 3.46 5.33 11.52
C ILE A 148 2.43 6.26 10.89
N ASN A 149 1.49 6.73 11.71
CA ASN A 149 0.45 7.66 11.28
C ASN A 149 0.81 9.09 11.69
N LYS A 150 0.90 10.01 10.73
CA LYS A 150 1.10 11.45 10.96
C LYS A 150 -0.08 12.26 10.40
N PRO A 151 -1.27 12.14 11.00
CA PRO A 151 -2.48 12.74 10.45
C PRO A 151 -2.56 14.25 10.71
N SER A 152 -3.30 14.93 9.85
CA SER A 152 -3.79 16.30 10.02
C SER A 152 -5.28 16.33 9.71
N CYS A 153 -5.99 17.25 10.36
CA CYS A 153 -7.43 17.38 10.22
C CYS A 153 -7.81 18.85 10.21
N GLU A 154 -8.64 19.26 9.25
CA GLU A 154 -9.14 20.62 9.08
C GLU A 154 -10.66 20.63 8.87
N LEU A 155 -11.25 21.81 9.02
CA LEU A 155 -12.68 22.04 8.84
C LEU A 155 -12.97 22.36 7.36
N GLY A 156 -14.01 21.74 6.79
CA GLY A 156 -14.49 22.02 5.43
C GLY A 156 -15.75 22.86 5.36
#